data_AF-L1JGB9-F1
#
_entry.id   AF-L1JGB9-F1
#
_cell.length_a   1.000
_cell.length_b   1.000
_cell.length_c   1.000
_cell.angle_alpha   90.00
_cell.angle_beta   90.00
_cell.angle_gamma   90.00
#
_symmetry.space_group_name_H-M   'P 1'
#
loop_
_entity.id
_entity.type
_entity.pdbx_description
1 polymer ?
#
loop_
_entity_poly.entity_id
_entity_poly.type
_entity_poly.pdbx_seq_one_letter_code
_entity_poly.pdbx_strand_id
1 'polypeptide(L)'
;MESLSYGDPLLQLLGGLVRGFPEEGIRSLIEQAVSESKEAKDVEAIKSLFVLTFQTRWCRGGKGERALFLAMMRILHEKFPDVVVELLELVPSFGYWKDLLFLLERCKAASKQIGYERLAGKVWSLFADQLQADHEELVLAKKEAREPKLSLCAKYAPSEGHAFDRQLHAVRCICEKMYKDILSGTKQPEKAARYAKGKYRKLLAELRRALNVCETKMCAHEWDSIDFNKVPSLAVKRYSKAFLNE
;
A
#
# COMPACT_ATOMS: atom_id res chain seq x y z
N MET A 1 48.56 -9.85 -5.93
CA MET A 1 47.51 -10.85 -5.74
C MET A 1 46.34 -10.09 -5.15
N GLU A 2 45.54 -9.46 -6.02
CA GLU A 2 44.33 -8.77 -5.61
C GLU A 2 43.36 -9.81 -5.09
N SER A 3 42.98 -9.68 -3.82
CA SER A 3 41.92 -10.48 -3.23
C SER A 3 40.67 -10.28 -4.06
N LEU A 4 40.14 -11.38 -4.61
CA LEU A 4 38.82 -11.46 -5.24
C LEU A 4 37.79 -10.71 -4.37
N SER A 5 37.43 -9.49 -4.79
CA SER A 5 36.29 -8.76 -4.24
C SER A 5 35.06 -9.52 -4.69
N TYR A 6 34.47 -10.29 -3.78
CA TYR A 6 33.17 -10.93 -3.99
C TYR A 6 32.19 -9.82 -4.35
N GLY A 7 31.77 -9.81 -5.62
CA GLY A 7 31.23 -8.65 -6.33
C GLY A 7 30.17 -7.85 -5.58
N ASP A 8 30.15 -6.54 -5.88
CA ASP A 8 29.16 -5.51 -5.53
C ASP A 8 28.02 -6.01 -4.59
N PRO A 9 27.92 -5.52 -3.35
CA PRO A 9 26.85 -5.90 -2.43
C PRO A 9 25.44 -5.80 -3.01
N LEU A 10 25.20 -4.91 -3.99
CA LEU A 10 23.92 -4.85 -4.70
C LEU A 10 23.69 -6.07 -5.59
N LEU A 11 24.72 -6.62 -6.22
CA LEU A 11 24.68 -7.87 -6.98
C LEU A 11 24.39 -9.06 -6.06
N GLN A 12 25.02 -9.10 -4.88
CA GLN A 12 24.73 -10.14 -3.89
C GLN A 12 23.30 -10.03 -3.36
N LEU A 13 22.83 -8.82 -3.06
CA LEU A 13 21.44 -8.56 -2.68
C LEU A 13 20.48 -8.97 -3.79
N LEU A 14 20.75 -8.61 -5.04
CA LEU A 14 19.93 -8.99 -6.19
C LEU A 14 19.79 -10.51 -6.31
N GLY A 15 20.90 -11.25 -6.14
CA GLY A 15 20.93 -12.72 -6.16
C GLY A 15 20.23 -13.36 -4.96
N GLY A 16 20.36 -12.77 -3.77
CA GLY A 16 19.77 -13.25 -2.53
C GLY A 16 18.26 -12.98 -2.40
N LEU A 17 17.71 -12.01 -3.14
CA LEU A 17 16.28 -11.67 -3.13
C LEU A 17 15.43 -12.72 -3.88
N VAL A 18 15.35 -13.90 -3.29
CA VAL A 18 14.52 -15.04 -3.69
C VAL A 18 13.49 -15.36 -2.59
N ARG A 19 12.40 -16.03 -2.96
CA ARG A 19 11.30 -16.30 -2.03
C ARG A 19 11.77 -17.06 -0.80
N GLY A 20 11.41 -16.55 0.38
CA GLY A 20 11.75 -17.15 1.66
C GLY A 20 13.13 -16.76 2.20
N PHE A 21 13.88 -15.91 1.49
CA PHE A 21 15.14 -15.38 2.01
C PHE A 21 14.91 -14.62 3.34
N PRO A 22 15.70 -14.92 4.40
CA PRO A 22 15.45 -14.40 5.74
C PRO A 22 15.68 -12.89 5.82
N GLU A 23 14.85 -12.21 6.60
CA GLU A 23 14.93 -10.75 6.77
C GLU A 23 16.28 -10.29 7.32
N GLU A 24 16.93 -11.09 8.16
CA GLU A 24 18.25 -10.72 8.71
C GLU A 24 19.35 -10.81 7.66
N GLY A 25 19.22 -11.71 6.68
CA GLY A 25 20.08 -11.71 5.50
C GLY A 25 19.87 -10.47 4.64
N ILE A 26 18.61 -10.06 4.43
CA ILE A 26 18.27 -8.82 3.70
C ILE A 26 18.88 -7.61 4.43
N ARG A 27 18.74 -7.55 5.76
CA ARG A 27 19.29 -6.48 6.59
C ARG A 27 20.80 -6.39 6.45
N SER A 28 21.50 -7.51 6.61
CA SER A 28 22.96 -7.56 6.50
C SER A 28 23.44 -7.07 5.14
N LEU A 29 22.82 -7.53 4.05
CA LEU A 29 23.20 -7.12 2.68
C LEU A 29 22.88 -5.65 2.41
N ILE A 30 21.73 -5.14 2.86
CA ILE A 30 21.40 -3.71 2.75
C ILE A 30 22.38 -2.86 3.56
N GLU A 31 22.73 -3.29 4.77
CA GLU A 31 23.67 -2.57 5.64
C GLU A 31 25.06 -2.49 5.03
N GLN A 32 25.54 -3.60 4.50
CA GLN A 32 26.80 -3.64 3.77
C GLN A 32 26.77 -2.73 2.53
N ALA A 33 25.74 -2.86 1.68
CA ALA A 33 25.59 -2.02 0.48
C ALA A 33 25.56 -0.52 0.82
N VAL A 34 24.83 -0.14 1.87
CA VAL A 34 24.74 1.27 2.31
C VAL A 34 26.08 1.75 2.89
N SER A 35 26.79 0.92 3.66
CA SER A 35 28.08 1.27 4.24
C SER A 35 29.13 1.52 3.15
N GLU A 36 29.29 0.56 2.23
CA GLU A 36 30.26 0.66 1.14
C GLU A 36 29.94 1.83 0.21
N SER A 37 28.66 2.04 -0.13
CA SER A 37 28.24 3.19 -0.97
C SER A 37 28.56 4.53 -0.29
N LYS A 38 28.39 4.64 1.03
CA LYS A 38 28.72 5.88 1.77
C LYS A 38 30.22 6.12 1.82
N GLU A 39 31.02 5.09 2.03
CA GLU A 39 32.48 5.17 2.05
C GLU A 39 33.03 5.60 0.67
N ALA A 40 32.49 5.01 -0.40
CA ALA A 40 32.80 5.36 -1.78
C ALA A 40 32.19 6.71 -2.24
N LYS A 41 31.29 7.31 -1.45
CA LYS A 41 30.45 8.46 -1.84
C LYS A 41 29.64 8.21 -3.12
N ASP A 42 29.26 6.95 -3.35
CA ASP A 42 28.50 6.52 -4.51
C ASP A 42 26.99 6.67 -4.26
N VAL A 43 26.44 7.78 -4.75
CA VAL A 43 24.99 8.04 -4.67
C VAL A 43 24.19 7.16 -5.64
N GLU A 44 24.79 6.71 -6.74
CA GLU A 44 24.11 5.86 -7.72
C GLU A 44 23.90 4.44 -7.21
N ALA A 45 24.82 3.92 -6.42
CA ALA A 45 24.63 2.66 -5.71
C ALA A 45 23.42 2.73 -4.73
N ILE A 46 23.30 3.83 -3.97
CA ILE A 46 22.13 4.05 -3.10
C ILE A 46 20.83 4.16 -3.89
N LYS A 47 20.82 4.89 -5.03
CA LYS A 47 19.64 4.94 -5.90
C LYS A 47 19.29 3.56 -6.46
N SER A 48 20.29 2.80 -6.89
CA SER A 48 20.14 1.44 -7.40
C SER A 48 19.54 0.51 -6.36
N LEU A 49 19.84 0.69 -5.07
CA LEU A 49 19.20 -0.04 -3.97
C LEU A 49 17.68 0.20 -3.90
N PHE A 50 17.24 1.45 -4.05
CA PHE A 50 15.81 1.77 -4.10
C PHE A 50 15.15 1.24 -5.37
N VAL A 51 15.81 1.35 -6.52
CA VAL A 51 15.33 0.77 -7.78
C VAL A 51 15.15 -0.74 -7.64
N LEU A 52 16.13 -1.44 -7.06
CA LEU A 52 16.06 -2.87 -6.79
C LEU A 52 14.91 -3.22 -5.84
N THR A 53 14.65 -2.39 -4.83
CA THR A 53 13.52 -2.56 -3.92
C THR A 53 12.18 -2.54 -4.66
N PHE A 54 11.98 -1.56 -5.55
CA PHE A 54 10.76 -1.48 -6.36
C PHE A 54 10.69 -2.56 -7.44
N GLN A 55 11.81 -2.93 -8.07
CA GLN A 55 11.90 -4.06 -9.01
C GLN A 55 11.51 -5.38 -8.33
N THR A 56 11.92 -5.56 -7.07
CA THR A 56 11.56 -6.74 -6.27
C THR A 56 10.05 -6.81 -6.06
N ARG A 57 9.39 -5.66 -5.86
CA ARG A 57 7.93 -5.64 -5.74
C ARG A 57 7.20 -5.81 -7.06
N TRP A 58 7.71 -5.25 -8.14
CA TRP A 58 6.95 -4.97 -9.36
C TRP A 58 6.23 -6.20 -9.92
N CYS A 59 4.91 -6.31 -9.72
CA CYS A 59 4.16 -7.52 -10.11
C CYS A 59 3.77 -7.57 -11.59
N ARG A 60 4.15 -6.56 -12.38
CA ARG A 60 3.82 -6.46 -13.81
C ARG A 60 5.05 -6.55 -14.72
N GLY A 61 6.23 -6.83 -14.16
CA GLY A 61 7.49 -6.88 -14.91
C GLY A 61 8.75 -7.10 -14.08
N GLY A 62 8.65 -7.12 -12.75
CA GLY A 62 9.74 -7.50 -11.85
C GLY A 62 9.43 -8.80 -11.11
N LYS A 63 10.01 -8.97 -9.90
CA LYS A 63 9.94 -10.25 -9.17
C LYS A 63 8.58 -10.53 -8.53
N GLY A 64 7.76 -9.51 -8.27
CA GLY A 64 6.47 -9.68 -7.61
C GLY A 64 6.55 -10.10 -6.13
N GLU A 65 7.73 -10.03 -5.50
CA GLU A 65 8.01 -10.54 -4.16
C GLU A 65 7.65 -9.53 -3.08
N ARG A 66 6.37 -9.50 -2.68
CA ARG A 66 5.83 -8.56 -1.68
C ARG A 66 6.52 -8.67 -0.31
N ALA A 67 6.77 -9.88 0.18
CA ALA A 67 7.32 -10.08 1.52
C ALA A 67 8.74 -9.49 1.63
N LEU A 68 9.57 -9.74 0.61
CA LEU A 68 10.91 -9.17 0.49
C LEU A 68 10.85 -7.64 0.37
N PHE A 69 9.97 -7.12 -0.49
CA PHE A 69 9.76 -5.68 -0.62
C PHE A 69 9.42 -5.00 0.71
N LEU A 70 8.48 -5.56 1.50
CA LEU A 70 8.09 -4.98 2.79
C LEU A 70 9.24 -5.02 3.81
N ALA A 71 10.07 -6.08 3.80
CA ALA A 71 11.26 -6.17 4.62
C ALA A 71 12.29 -5.09 4.22
N MET A 72 12.60 -4.98 2.92
CA MET A 72 13.51 -3.98 2.39
C MET A 72 13.05 -2.55 2.71
N MET A 73 11.77 -2.22 2.45
CA MET A 73 11.20 -0.90 2.74
C MET A 73 11.29 -0.55 4.23
N ARG A 74 11.06 -1.52 5.13
CA ARG A 74 11.24 -1.32 6.58
C ARG A 74 12.69 -0.98 6.92
N ILE A 75 13.63 -1.79 6.46
CA ILE A 75 15.07 -1.60 6.72
C ILE A 75 15.55 -0.27 6.14
N LEU A 76 15.10 0.08 4.92
CA LEU A 76 15.44 1.36 4.28
C LEU A 76 14.83 2.55 5.01
N HIS A 77 13.63 2.42 5.59
CA HIS A 77 13.01 3.48 6.37
C HIS A 77 13.81 3.81 7.64
N GLU A 78 14.47 2.82 8.26
CA GLU A 78 15.38 3.05 9.39
C GLU A 78 16.60 3.89 8.98
N LYS A 79 17.05 3.80 7.73
CA LYS A 79 18.29 4.44 7.25
C LYS A 79 18.04 5.74 6.48
N PHE A 80 16.93 5.82 5.77
CA PHE A 80 16.55 6.90 4.85
C PHE A 80 15.05 7.22 5.00
N PRO A 81 14.59 7.65 6.19
CA PRO A 81 13.16 7.79 6.48
C PRO A 81 12.46 8.72 5.50
N ASP A 82 13.06 9.87 5.20
CA ASP A 82 12.47 10.88 4.33
C ASP A 82 12.35 10.40 2.89
N VAL A 83 13.37 9.70 2.38
CA VAL A 83 13.36 9.11 1.03
C VAL A 83 12.24 8.08 0.92
N VAL A 84 12.12 7.19 1.92
CA VAL A 84 11.05 6.18 1.92
C VAL A 84 9.67 6.81 1.97
N VAL A 85 9.48 7.85 2.79
CA VAL A 85 8.21 8.57 2.90
C VAL A 85 7.79 9.17 1.54
N GLU A 86 8.71 9.79 0.80
CA GLU A 86 8.39 10.33 -0.53
C GLU A 86 8.10 9.22 -1.54
N LEU A 87 8.83 8.10 -1.49
CA LEU A 87 8.63 6.98 -2.41
C LEU A 87 7.31 6.21 -2.19
N LEU A 88 6.58 6.45 -1.09
CA LEU A 88 5.29 5.79 -0.83
C LEU A 88 4.25 6.03 -1.95
N GLU A 89 4.32 7.16 -2.63
CA GLU A 89 3.44 7.48 -3.77
C GLU A 89 3.58 6.50 -4.93
N LEU A 90 4.75 5.88 -5.10
CA LEU A 90 5.03 4.94 -6.17
C LEU A 90 4.51 3.52 -5.86
N VAL A 91 4.28 3.21 -4.58
CA VAL A 91 3.96 1.84 -4.14
C VAL A 91 2.71 1.27 -4.82
N PRO A 92 1.59 2.00 -4.97
CA PRO A 92 0.43 1.47 -5.70
C PRO A 92 0.70 1.13 -7.17
N SER A 93 1.66 1.81 -7.82
CA SER A 93 2.01 1.60 -9.23
C SER A 93 2.87 0.35 -9.45
N PHE A 94 3.79 0.05 -8.54
CA PHE A 94 4.61 -1.17 -8.59
C PHE A 94 3.96 -2.36 -7.90
N GLY A 95 3.03 -2.10 -6.96
CA GLY A 95 2.29 -3.10 -6.22
C GLY A 95 0.80 -2.81 -6.21
N TYR A 96 0.23 -2.66 -5.01
CA TYR A 96 -1.15 -2.22 -4.80
C TYR A 96 -1.28 -1.45 -3.46
N TRP A 97 -2.40 -0.76 -3.27
CA TRP A 97 -2.70 0.08 -2.10
C TRP A 97 -2.54 -0.59 -0.72
N LYS A 98 -3.03 -1.83 -0.55
CA LYS A 98 -2.82 -2.62 0.69
C LYS A 98 -1.35 -2.82 1.09
N ASP A 99 -0.36 -2.69 0.18
CA ASP A 99 1.05 -2.81 0.55
C ASP A 99 1.49 -1.69 1.51
N LEU A 100 0.91 -0.48 1.37
CA LEU A 100 1.11 0.61 2.31
C LEU A 100 0.66 0.23 3.73
N LEU A 101 -0.49 -0.45 3.84
CA LEU A 101 -1.05 -0.88 5.13
C LEU A 101 -0.21 -1.98 5.77
N PHE A 102 0.25 -2.95 4.98
CA PHE A 102 1.15 -3.99 5.47
C PHE A 102 2.50 -3.43 5.91
N LEU A 103 3.01 -2.39 5.23
CA LEU A 103 4.22 -1.71 5.66
C LEU A 103 4.02 -1.04 7.03
N LEU A 104 2.88 -0.36 7.25
CA LEU A 104 2.57 0.23 8.55
C LEU A 104 2.44 -0.81 9.66
N GLU A 105 1.75 -1.94 9.42
CA GLU A 105 1.68 -3.03 10.41
C GLU A 105 3.08 -3.54 10.78
N ARG A 106 3.93 -3.74 9.77
CA ARG A 106 5.31 -4.24 9.97
C ARG A 106 6.17 -3.23 10.74
N CYS A 107 6.06 -1.94 10.44
CA CYS A 107 6.79 -0.88 11.12
C CYS A 107 6.26 -0.64 12.54
N LYS A 108 4.95 -0.77 12.78
CA LYS A 108 4.35 -0.60 14.12
C LYS A 108 4.76 -1.72 15.08
N ALA A 109 4.87 -2.95 14.58
CA ALA A 109 5.29 -4.10 15.39
C ALA A 109 6.75 -3.98 15.87
N ALA A 110 7.60 -3.25 15.13
CA ALA A 110 8.95 -2.92 15.56
C ALA A 110 8.89 -1.73 16.54
N SER A 111 8.81 -2.02 17.83
CA SER A 111 8.62 -1.09 18.97
C SER A 111 9.61 0.09 19.11
N LYS A 112 10.52 0.29 18.14
CA LYS A 112 11.55 1.34 18.10
C LYS A 112 11.71 2.03 16.72
N GLN A 113 10.76 1.87 15.80
CA GLN A 113 10.89 2.46 14.47
C GLN A 113 10.83 3.99 14.51
N ILE A 114 11.98 4.65 14.34
CA ILE A 114 12.08 6.11 14.17
C ILE A 114 11.28 6.51 12.92
N GLY A 115 10.48 7.58 13.04
CA GLY A 115 9.75 8.17 11.92
C GLY A 115 8.42 7.50 11.57
N TYR A 116 7.92 6.56 12.39
CA TYR A 116 6.65 5.87 12.14
C TYR A 116 5.48 6.84 11.94
N GLU A 117 5.39 7.92 12.72
CA GLU A 117 4.31 8.89 12.65
C GLU A 117 4.29 9.62 11.30
N ARG A 118 5.47 9.95 10.75
CA ARG A 118 5.61 10.58 9.44
C ARG A 118 5.21 9.60 8.33
N LEU A 119 5.68 8.36 8.42
CA LEU A 119 5.33 7.26 7.51
C LEU A 119 3.81 7.03 7.49
N ALA A 120 3.21 6.81 8.66
CA ALA A 120 1.77 6.62 8.81
C ALA A 120 0.99 7.84 8.32
N GLY A 121 1.42 9.04 8.70
CA GLY A 121 0.83 10.30 8.27
C GLY A 121 0.76 10.44 6.75
N LYS A 122 1.83 10.10 6.04
CA LYS A 122 1.88 10.10 4.57
C LYS A 122 0.93 9.04 4.00
N VAL A 123 0.94 7.81 4.50
CA VAL A 123 0.02 6.75 4.03
C VAL A 123 -1.45 7.18 4.17
N TRP A 124 -1.83 7.77 5.30
CA TRP A 124 -3.20 8.22 5.52
C TRP A 124 -3.60 9.37 4.60
N SER A 125 -2.67 10.30 4.32
CA SER A 125 -2.86 11.32 3.30
C SER A 125 -3.05 10.69 1.91
N LEU A 126 -2.21 9.75 1.49
CA LEU A 126 -2.36 9.08 0.18
C LEU A 126 -3.73 8.40 0.01
N PHE A 127 -4.22 7.71 1.04
CA PHE A 127 -5.56 7.12 1.01
C PHE A 127 -6.65 8.21 0.94
N ALA A 128 -6.57 9.24 1.78
CA ALA A 128 -7.54 10.31 1.81
C ALA A 128 -7.63 11.06 0.48
N ASP A 129 -6.47 11.48 -0.05
CA ASP A 129 -6.36 12.27 -1.27
C ASP A 129 -6.87 11.48 -2.48
N GLN A 130 -6.49 10.20 -2.61
CA GLN A 130 -6.97 9.38 -3.72
C GLN A 130 -8.46 9.04 -3.61
N LEU A 131 -8.99 8.79 -2.40
CA LEU A 131 -10.42 8.54 -2.23
C LEU A 131 -11.26 9.78 -2.56
N GLN A 132 -10.75 10.96 -2.23
CA GLN A 132 -11.37 12.23 -2.57
C GLN A 132 -11.36 12.44 -4.10
N ALA A 133 -10.20 12.24 -4.75
CA ALA A 133 -10.07 12.32 -6.21
C ALA A 133 -10.98 11.31 -6.95
N ASP A 134 -11.04 10.05 -6.48
CA ASP A 134 -11.92 9.02 -7.04
C ASP A 134 -13.40 9.43 -6.90
N HIS A 135 -13.78 10.08 -5.79
CA HIS A 135 -15.15 10.54 -5.58
C HIS A 135 -15.51 11.71 -6.49
N GLU A 136 -14.60 12.68 -6.67
CA GLU A 136 -14.76 13.80 -7.60
C GLU A 136 -14.90 13.34 -9.04
N GLU A 137 -14.03 12.41 -9.47
CA GLU A 137 -14.11 11.78 -10.79
C GLU A 137 -15.44 11.04 -10.98
N LEU A 138 -15.93 10.32 -9.97
CA LEU A 138 -17.23 9.66 -10.03
C LEU A 138 -18.38 10.67 -10.22
N VAL A 139 -18.36 11.79 -9.50
CA VAL A 139 -19.36 12.86 -9.62
C VAL A 139 -19.31 13.49 -11.01
N LEU A 140 -18.12 13.80 -11.51
CA LEU A 140 -17.91 14.39 -12.84
C LEU A 140 -18.39 13.44 -13.94
N ALA A 141 -17.99 12.17 -13.88
CA ALA A 141 -18.39 11.15 -14.85
C ALA A 141 -19.91 10.97 -14.92
N LYS A 142 -20.61 11.01 -13.78
CA LYS A 142 -22.08 10.99 -13.72
C LYS A 142 -22.69 12.21 -14.42
N LYS A 143 -22.14 13.40 -14.18
CA LYS A 143 -22.61 14.65 -14.81
C LYS A 143 -22.41 14.62 -16.33
N GLU A 144 -21.31 14.05 -16.78
CA GLU A 144 -20.93 13.93 -18.19
C GLU A 144 -21.49 12.66 -18.87
N ALA A 145 -22.27 11.85 -18.15
CA ALA A 145 -22.84 10.58 -18.62
C ALA A 145 -21.78 9.63 -19.25
N ARG A 146 -20.58 9.56 -18.65
CA ARG A 146 -19.49 8.68 -19.07
C ARG A 146 -19.10 7.69 -17.98
N GLU A 147 -18.32 6.68 -18.37
CA GLU A 147 -17.71 5.78 -17.40
C GLU A 147 -16.63 6.51 -16.56
N PRO A 148 -16.61 6.33 -15.24
CA PRO A 148 -15.62 6.93 -14.37
C PRO A 148 -14.28 6.18 -14.44
N LYS A 149 -13.17 6.91 -14.48
CA LYS A 149 -11.81 6.36 -14.42
C LYS A 149 -11.31 6.35 -12.98
N LEU A 150 -11.77 5.37 -12.22
CA LEU A 150 -11.46 5.26 -10.79
C LEU A 150 -10.16 4.49 -10.53
N SER A 151 -9.42 4.91 -9.51
CA SER A 151 -8.32 4.10 -8.98
C SER A 151 -8.83 2.88 -8.22
N LEU A 152 -7.96 1.91 -7.94
CA LEU A 152 -8.28 0.78 -7.06
C LEU A 152 -8.17 1.12 -5.56
N CYS A 153 -8.02 2.39 -5.17
CA CYS A 153 -7.84 2.78 -3.77
C CYS A 153 -9.00 2.30 -2.90
N ALA A 154 -10.25 2.60 -3.28
CA ALA A 154 -11.44 2.22 -2.53
C ALA A 154 -11.59 0.70 -2.34
N LYS A 155 -11.09 -0.12 -3.28
CA LYS A 155 -11.06 -1.59 -3.17
C LYS A 155 -10.22 -2.04 -1.97
N TYR A 156 -9.10 -1.36 -1.72
CA TYR A 156 -8.13 -1.75 -0.71
C TYR A 156 -8.18 -0.90 0.57
N ALA A 157 -8.91 0.22 0.54
CA ALA A 157 -9.09 1.11 1.67
C ALA A 157 -9.64 0.36 2.91
N PRO A 158 -9.11 0.62 4.11
CA PRO A 158 -9.56 0.01 5.36
C PRO A 158 -11.06 0.21 5.61
N SER A 159 -11.73 -0.82 6.12
CA SER A 159 -13.14 -0.74 6.53
C SER A 159 -13.26 -0.75 8.05
N GLU A 160 -14.24 -0.01 8.57
CA GLU A 160 -14.41 0.16 10.02
C GLU A 160 -14.61 -1.18 10.71
N GLY A 161 -13.90 -1.40 11.81
CA GLY A 161 -13.98 -2.64 12.59
C GLY A 161 -13.28 -3.86 11.97
N HIS A 162 -12.61 -3.74 10.82
CA HIS A 162 -11.78 -4.80 10.26
C HIS A 162 -10.33 -4.75 10.77
N ALA A 163 -9.50 -5.74 10.41
CA ALA A 163 -8.14 -5.94 10.91
C ALA A 163 -7.28 -4.66 10.93
N PHE A 164 -7.11 -3.97 9.79
CA PHE A 164 -6.32 -2.74 9.72
C PHE A 164 -6.89 -1.61 10.57
N ASP A 165 -8.22 -1.52 10.72
CA ASP A 165 -8.83 -0.49 11.58
C ASP A 165 -8.61 -0.80 13.06
N ARG A 166 -8.72 -2.08 13.46
CA ARG A 166 -8.43 -2.50 14.84
C ARG A 166 -6.96 -2.30 15.20
N GLN A 167 -6.05 -2.63 14.27
CA GLN A 167 -4.61 -2.61 14.53
C GLN A 167 -3.99 -1.22 14.37
N LEU A 168 -4.44 -0.44 13.37
CA LEU A 168 -3.82 0.84 13.02
C LEU A 168 -4.72 2.06 13.28
N HIS A 169 -5.96 1.87 13.73
CA HIS A 169 -6.98 2.93 13.79
C HIS A 169 -7.22 3.61 12.44
N ALA A 170 -7.07 2.84 11.36
CA ALA A 170 -6.94 3.37 10.02
C ALA A 170 -8.13 4.23 9.58
N VAL A 171 -9.37 3.86 9.93
CA VAL A 171 -10.55 4.66 9.56
C VAL A 171 -10.54 6.01 10.26
N ARG A 172 -10.17 6.04 11.55
CA ARG A 172 -10.02 7.29 12.30
C ARG A 172 -8.99 8.18 11.61
N CYS A 173 -7.80 7.65 11.32
CA CYS A 173 -6.72 8.44 10.73
C CYS A 173 -7.05 8.96 9.33
N ILE A 174 -7.71 8.16 8.48
CA ILE A 174 -8.16 8.63 7.16
C ILE A 174 -9.24 9.71 7.30
N CYS A 175 -10.20 9.53 8.22
CA CYS A 175 -11.24 10.54 8.48
C CYS A 175 -10.64 11.87 8.98
N GLU A 176 -9.60 11.83 9.81
CA GLU A 176 -8.88 13.02 10.29
C GLU A 176 -8.25 13.82 9.13
N LYS A 177 -7.87 13.14 8.04
CA LYS A 177 -7.36 13.78 6.81
C LYS A 177 -8.49 14.31 5.93
N MET A 178 -9.52 13.50 5.66
CA MET A 178 -10.60 13.86 4.72
C MET A 178 -11.61 14.88 5.29
N TYR A 179 -11.84 14.86 6.59
CA TYR A 179 -12.95 15.59 7.23
C TYR A 179 -12.46 16.53 8.33
N LYS A 180 -11.28 17.13 8.15
CA LYS A 180 -10.66 18.01 9.13
C LYS A 180 -11.62 19.12 9.58
N ASP A 181 -12.34 19.74 8.65
CA ASP A 181 -13.29 20.84 8.95
C ASP A 181 -14.45 20.39 9.85
N ILE A 182 -14.90 19.15 9.69
CA ILE A 182 -15.98 18.56 10.52
C ILE A 182 -15.46 18.24 11.93
N LEU A 183 -14.19 17.84 12.02
CA LEU A 183 -13.57 17.39 13.27
C LEU A 183 -12.99 18.56 14.08
N SER A 184 -12.61 19.65 13.43
CA SER A 184 -12.09 20.86 14.08
C SER A 184 -13.21 21.74 14.62
N GLY A 185 -13.02 22.35 15.80
CA GLY A 185 -13.90 23.40 16.32
C GLY A 185 -15.29 22.96 16.79
N THR A 186 -15.55 21.65 16.85
CA THR A 186 -16.83 21.11 17.35
C THR A 186 -16.87 21.06 18.88
N LYS A 187 -18.02 21.45 19.45
CA LYS A 187 -18.30 21.28 20.89
C LYS A 187 -18.58 19.82 21.28
N GLN A 188 -18.81 18.93 20.29
CA GLN A 188 -19.19 17.53 20.51
C GLN A 188 -18.29 16.60 19.65
N PRO A 189 -17.03 16.35 20.06
CA PRO A 189 -16.04 15.64 19.25
C PRO A 189 -16.44 14.21 18.91
N GLU A 190 -17.06 13.48 19.84
CA GLU A 190 -17.48 12.09 19.60
C GLU A 190 -18.55 11.96 18.52
N LYS A 191 -19.53 12.87 18.52
CA LYS A 191 -20.59 12.90 17.50
C LYS A 191 -20.02 13.28 16.13
N ALA A 192 -19.10 14.25 16.08
CA ALA A 192 -18.41 14.62 14.85
C ALA A 192 -17.60 13.45 14.29
N ALA A 193 -16.86 12.73 15.13
CA ALA A 193 -16.12 11.53 14.75
C ALA A 193 -17.06 10.43 14.19
N ARG A 194 -18.18 10.16 14.87
CA ARG A 194 -19.18 9.20 14.39
C ARG A 194 -19.77 9.61 13.03
N TYR A 195 -20.04 10.89 12.84
CA TYR A 195 -20.54 11.43 11.57
C TYR A 195 -19.51 11.31 10.45
N ALA A 196 -18.24 11.66 10.71
CA ALA A 196 -17.14 11.54 9.76
C ALA A 196 -16.93 10.07 9.32
N LYS A 197 -16.90 9.13 10.28
CA LYS A 197 -16.85 7.70 9.96
C LYS A 197 -18.07 7.23 9.15
N GLY A 198 -19.25 7.80 9.42
CA GLY A 198 -20.46 7.55 8.63
C GLY A 198 -20.31 8.01 7.18
N LYS A 199 -19.77 9.22 6.95
CA LYS A 199 -19.45 9.73 5.62
C LYS A 199 -18.44 8.84 4.89
N TYR A 200 -17.36 8.46 5.56
CA TYR A 200 -16.35 7.55 5.01
C TYR A 200 -16.95 6.22 4.55
N ARG A 201 -17.79 5.58 5.38
CA ARG A 201 -18.46 4.31 5.01
C ARG A 201 -19.34 4.46 3.76
N LYS A 202 -20.10 5.56 3.66
CA LYS A 202 -20.95 5.84 2.50
C LYS A 202 -20.12 6.06 1.23
N LEU A 203 -19.06 6.86 1.33
CA LEU A 203 -18.13 7.11 0.22
C LEU A 203 -17.48 5.81 -0.28
N LEU A 204 -16.98 4.97 0.63
CA LEU A 204 -16.43 3.67 0.23
C LEU A 204 -17.45 2.77 -0.45
N ALA A 205 -18.67 2.69 0.07
CA ALA A 205 -19.72 1.86 -0.53
C ALA A 205 -20.08 2.35 -1.94
N GLU A 206 -20.12 3.67 -2.14
CA GLU A 206 -20.37 4.27 -3.45
C GLU A 206 -19.24 3.99 -4.45
N LEU A 207 -17.99 4.25 -4.07
CA LEU A 207 -16.83 4.00 -4.93
C LEU A 207 -16.65 2.51 -5.26
N ARG A 208 -16.85 1.61 -4.29
CA ARG A 208 -16.76 0.16 -4.52
C ARG A 208 -17.85 -0.33 -5.48
N ARG A 209 -19.06 0.23 -5.38
CA ARG A 209 -20.14 -0.05 -6.35
C ARG A 209 -19.76 0.43 -7.75
N ALA A 210 -19.22 1.64 -7.86
CA ALA A 210 -18.79 2.20 -9.15
C ALA A 210 -17.61 1.44 -9.77
N LEU A 211 -16.68 0.95 -8.95
CA LEU A 211 -15.59 0.06 -9.39
C LEU A 211 -16.07 -1.31 -9.87
N ASN A 212 -17.34 -1.65 -9.61
CA ASN A 212 -17.96 -2.91 -10.02
C ASN A 212 -17.10 -4.14 -9.64
N VAL A 213 -16.51 -4.11 -8.45
CA VAL A 213 -15.63 -5.20 -8.00
C VAL A 213 -16.47 -6.46 -7.86
N CYS A 214 -15.96 -7.62 -8.32
CA CYS A 214 -16.72 -8.88 -8.29
C CYS A 214 -17.29 -9.20 -6.91
N GLU A 215 -16.56 -8.89 -5.83
CA GLU A 215 -17.03 -9.11 -4.46
C GLU A 215 -18.32 -8.33 -4.13
N THR A 216 -18.57 -7.17 -4.75
CA THR A 216 -19.82 -6.42 -4.56
C THR A 216 -21.02 -7.17 -5.13
N LYS A 217 -20.87 -7.75 -6.33
CA LYS A 217 -21.91 -8.57 -6.97
C LYS A 217 -22.14 -9.89 -6.21
N MET A 218 -21.06 -10.51 -5.74
CA MET A 218 -21.14 -11.71 -4.89
C MET A 218 -21.93 -11.43 -3.60
N CYS A 219 -21.65 -10.32 -2.90
CA CYS A 219 -22.39 -9.94 -1.70
C CYS A 219 -23.85 -9.58 -1.96
N ALA A 220 -24.17 -9.11 -3.18
CA ALA A 220 -25.55 -8.82 -3.60
C ALA A 220 -26.29 -10.07 -4.13
N HIS A 221 -25.65 -11.24 -4.15
CA HIS A 221 -26.14 -12.48 -4.76
C HIS A 221 -26.46 -12.35 -6.27
N GLU A 222 -25.85 -11.38 -6.95
CA GLU A 222 -26.00 -11.14 -8.38
C GLU A 222 -24.94 -11.90 -9.19
N TRP A 223 -24.95 -13.25 -9.09
CA TRP A 223 -23.93 -14.10 -9.72
C TRP A 223 -23.90 -13.96 -11.25
N ASP A 224 -25.07 -13.88 -11.88
CA ASP A 224 -25.23 -13.80 -13.34
C ASP A 224 -24.67 -12.51 -13.95
N SER A 225 -24.50 -11.46 -13.14
CA SER A 225 -24.00 -10.16 -13.61
C SER A 225 -22.47 -10.07 -13.57
N ILE A 226 -21.77 -11.08 -13.05
CA ILE A 226 -20.30 -11.07 -12.91
C ILE A 226 -19.64 -11.26 -14.29
N ASP A 227 -18.96 -10.21 -14.78
CA ASP A 227 -18.15 -10.28 -15.99
C ASP A 227 -16.80 -10.92 -15.69
N PHE A 228 -16.68 -12.23 -15.93
CA PHE A 228 -15.47 -13.01 -15.67
C PHE A 228 -14.24 -12.52 -16.44
N ASN A 229 -14.40 -11.82 -17.58
CA ASN A 229 -13.26 -11.22 -18.30
C ASN A 229 -12.61 -10.10 -17.49
N LYS A 230 -13.38 -9.44 -16.62
CA LYS A 230 -12.92 -8.36 -15.75
C LYS A 230 -12.52 -8.85 -14.36
N VAL A 231 -12.75 -10.13 -14.04
CA VAL A 231 -12.36 -10.72 -12.75
C VAL A 231 -10.87 -11.07 -12.77
N PRO A 232 -10.04 -10.53 -11.86
CA PRO A 232 -8.64 -10.90 -11.80
C PRO A 232 -8.46 -12.40 -11.50
N SER A 233 -7.45 -13.04 -12.10
CA SER A 233 -7.19 -14.49 -11.94
C SER A 233 -7.09 -14.94 -10.47
N LEU A 234 -6.55 -14.09 -9.59
CA LEU A 234 -6.48 -14.39 -8.16
C LEU A 234 -7.86 -14.42 -7.49
N ALA A 235 -8.79 -13.57 -7.92
CA ALA A 235 -10.18 -13.59 -7.44
C ALA A 235 -10.90 -14.84 -7.95
N VAL A 236 -10.70 -15.22 -9.22
CA VAL A 236 -11.17 -16.51 -9.77
C VAL A 236 -10.69 -17.68 -8.92
N LYS A 237 -9.39 -17.75 -8.63
CA LYS A 237 -8.81 -18.82 -7.81
C LYS A 237 -9.32 -18.81 -6.37
N ARG A 238 -9.51 -17.64 -5.76
CA ARG A 238 -9.95 -17.52 -4.37
C ARG A 238 -11.42 -17.90 -4.18
N TYR A 239 -12.26 -17.50 -5.11
CA TYR A 239 -13.71 -17.66 -5.04
C TYR A 239 -14.21 -18.78 -5.94
N SER A 240 -13.33 -19.67 -6.43
CA SER A 240 -13.69 -20.73 -7.37
C SER A 240 -14.87 -21.56 -6.86
N LYS A 241 -14.84 -21.95 -5.58
CA LYS A 241 -15.94 -22.67 -4.92
C LYS A 241 -17.26 -21.90 -4.96
N ALA A 242 -17.21 -20.62 -4.61
CA ALA A 242 -18.37 -19.74 -4.64
C ALA A 242 -18.91 -19.54 -6.07
N PHE A 243 -18.05 -19.50 -7.09
CA PHE A 243 -18.47 -19.41 -8.50
C PHE A 243 -19.03 -20.72 -9.03
N LEU A 244 -18.62 -21.87 -8.48
CA LEU A 244 -19.11 -23.19 -8.85
C LEU A 244 -20.34 -23.62 -8.04
N ASN A 245 -20.80 -22.81 -7.07
CA ASN A 245 -21.82 -23.17 -6.08
C ASN A 245 -21.50 -24.47 -5.32
N GLU A 246 -20.22 -24.68 -4.98
CA GLU A 246 -19.69 -25.79 -4.17
C GLU A 246 -19.28 -25.33 -2.76
#